data_AF-A0A955H9N5-F1
#
_entry.id   AF-A0A955H9N5-F1
#
_cell.length_a   1.000
_cell.length_b   1.000
_cell.length_c   1.000
_cell.angle_alpha   90.00
_cell.angle_beta   90.00
_cell.angle_gamma   90.00
#
_symmetry.space_group_name_H-M   'P 1'
#
loop_
_entity.id
_entity.type
_entity.pdbx_description
1 polymer ?
#
loop_
_entity_poly.entity_id
_entity_poly.type
_entity_poly.pdbx_seq_one_letter_code
_entity_poly.pdbx_strand_id
1 'polypeptide(L)'
;MATSFGAANNGIDAYGQATIIVDMNGTTDYLEAYVISSVTGIGYESRFTRMTGALIAPSNGLAGGWSNDETQSYLADYTDLVAIGTSTANAKLDIWGTGSTDIFGISSSTGTRYLTVTNTGNLGIGTSTANAKLSVQGTGNLLSLFDALGN
;
A
#
# COMPACT_ATOMS: atom_id res chain seq x y z
N MET A 1 -59.11 -33.82 6.28
CA MET A 1 -57.76 -34.03 6.87
C MET A 1 -56.76 -33.31 5.98
N ALA A 2 -56.24 -32.16 6.40
CA ALA A 2 -55.16 -31.47 5.71
C ALA A 2 -53.86 -31.74 6.49
N THR A 3 -52.88 -32.36 5.84
CA THR A 3 -51.54 -32.50 6.40
C THR A 3 -50.79 -31.19 6.18
N SER A 4 -50.57 -30.45 7.26
CA SER A 4 -49.73 -29.24 7.24
C SER A 4 -48.26 -29.66 7.04
N PHE A 5 -47.60 -29.10 6.03
CA PHE A 5 -46.14 -29.15 5.95
C PHE A 5 -45.57 -28.29 7.08
N GLY A 6 -44.90 -28.92 8.03
CA GLY A 6 -44.16 -28.24 9.09
C GLY A 6 -42.99 -27.47 8.48
N ALA A 7 -42.80 -26.22 8.91
CA ALA A 7 -41.63 -25.45 8.58
C ALA A 7 -40.39 -26.19 9.11
N ALA A 8 -39.48 -26.59 8.23
CA ALA A 8 -38.17 -27.04 8.65
C ALA A 8 -37.45 -25.84 9.28
N ASN A 9 -37.21 -25.89 10.58
CA ASN A 9 -36.26 -24.99 11.23
C ASN A 9 -34.90 -25.21 10.57
N ASN A 10 -34.45 -24.26 9.76
CA ASN A 10 -33.08 -24.15 9.27
C ASN A 10 -32.16 -23.64 10.40
N GLY A 11 -32.38 -24.11 11.63
CA GLY A 11 -31.60 -23.82 12.81
C GLY A 11 -30.53 -24.89 12.99
N ILE A 12 -29.26 -24.48 13.02
CA ILE A 12 -28.14 -25.38 13.30
C ILE A 12 -28.15 -25.68 14.81
N ASP A 13 -28.88 -26.72 15.20
CA ASP A 13 -28.86 -27.23 16.57
C ASP A 13 -27.80 -28.34 16.66
N ALA A 14 -26.53 -27.98 16.79
CA ALA A 14 -25.46 -28.96 17.02
C ALA A 14 -24.42 -28.46 18.02
N TYR A 15 -24.31 -29.15 19.15
CA TYR A 15 -23.13 -29.16 20.04
C TYR A 15 -21.90 -29.84 19.40
N GLY A 16 -21.85 -29.93 18.07
CA GLY A 16 -20.70 -30.37 17.29
C GLY A 16 -20.04 -29.16 16.66
N GLN A 17 -18.70 -29.09 16.68
CA GLN A 17 -17.96 -28.02 16.01
C GLN A 17 -18.28 -28.05 14.51
N ALA A 18 -19.09 -27.11 14.05
CA ALA A 18 -19.38 -26.90 12.64
C ALA A 18 -18.35 -25.92 12.08
N THR A 19 -17.43 -26.42 11.25
CA THR A 19 -16.53 -25.59 10.46
C THR A 19 -17.26 -25.17 9.19
N ILE A 20 -17.55 -23.87 9.04
CA ILE A 20 -18.03 -23.32 7.77
C ILE A 20 -16.81 -22.76 7.03
N ILE A 21 -16.42 -23.43 5.95
CA ILE A 21 -15.45 -22.89 4.99
C ILE A 21 -16.26 -22.06 4.00
N VAL A 22 -16.13 -20.73 4.09
CA VAL A 22 -16.70 -19.82 3.09
C VAL A 22 -15.65 -19.65 2.00
N ASP A 23 -15.94 -20.13 0.79
CA ASP A 23 -15.12 -19.82 -0.37
C ASP A 23 -15.43 -18.38 -0.83
N MET A 24 -14.40 -17.55 -0.95
CA MET A 24 -14.50 -16.14 -1.35
C MET A 24 -13.42 -15.82 -2.38
N ASN A 25 -13.21 -16.74 -3.32
CA ASN A 25 -12.14 -16.64 -4.33
C ASN A 25 -12.62 -16.00 -5.65
N GLY A 26 -13.91 -15.71 -5.80
CA GLY A 26 -14.50 -15.02 -6.95
C GLY A 26 -14.30 -13.51 -6.92
N THR A 27 -14.26 -12.89 -8.10
CA THR A 27 -14.19 -11.42 -8.29
C THR A 27 -15.42 -10.66 -7.79
N THR A 28 -16.50 -11.36 -7.44
CA THR A 28 -17.78 -10.80 -6.97
C THR A 28 -18.24 -11.35 -5.63
N ASP A 29 -17.39 -12.10 -4.92
CA ASP A 29 -17.78 -12.71 -3.66
C ASP A 29 -17.75 -11.67 -2.54
N TYR A 30 -18.92 -11.38 -1.96
CA TYR A 30 -19.04 -10.58 -0.76
C TYR A 30 -19.71 -11.41 0.32
N LEU A 31 -18.98 -11.66 1.41
CA LEU A 31 -19.54 -12.25 2.62
C LEU A 31 -20.28 -11.16 3.40
N GLU A 32 -21.60 -11.19 3.37
CA GLU A 32 -22.43 -10.39 4.27
C GLU A 32 -22.74 -11.19 5.54
N ALA A 33 -21.93 -10.98 6.58
CA ALA A 33 -22.14 -11.57 7.88
C ALA A 33 -22.97 -10.64 8.77
N TYR A 34 -24.26 -10.95 8.95
CA TYR A 34 -25.13 -10.17 9.83
C TYR A 34 -24.95 -10.63 11.29
N VAL A 35 -24.13 -9.91 12.06
CA VAL A 35 -23.98 -10.14 13.50
C VAL A 35 -24.88 -9.16 14.24
N ILE A 36 -26.04 -9.62 14.71
CA ILE A 36 -26.85 -8.84 15.67
C ILE A 36 -26.23 -9.01 17.04
N SER A 37 -25.34 -8.09 17.43
CA SER A 37 -24.77 -8.08 18.76
C SER A 37 -25.00 -6.74 19.44
N SER A 38 -25.43 -6.77 20.70
CA SER A 38 -25.47 -5.59 21.57
C SER A 38 -24.07 -5.22 22.12
N VAL A 39 -23.02 -6.00 21.84
CA VAL A 39 -21.62 -5.69 22.21
C VAL A 39 -20.62 -6.29 21.20
N THR A 40 -19.65 -5.51 20.75
CA THR A 40 -18.69 -5.87 19.69
C THR A 40 -17.65 -6.92 20.11
N GLY A 41 -17.74 -8.17 19.63
CA GLY A 41 -16.64 -9.14 19.77
C GLY A 41 -16.92 -10.54 19.20
N ILE A 42 -15.91 -11.13 18.54
CA ILE A 42 -15.91 -12.51 18.05
C ILE A 42 -15.20 -13.40 19.09
N GLY A 43 -15.95 -14.32 19.72
CA GLY A 43 -15.50 -15.58 20.33
C GLY A 43 -14.92 -15.57 21.76
N TYR A 44 -15.54 -16.32 22.67
CA TYR A 44 -15.24 -16.41 24.11
C TYR A 44 -14.00 -17.22 24.52
N GLU A 45 -13.01 -17.39 23.64
CA GLU A 45 -11.57 -17.44 23.99
C GLU A 45 -10.79 -17.18 22.70
N SER A 46 -11.03 -16.00 22.16
CA SER A 46 -10.31 -15.47 21.01
C SER A 46 -9.18 -14.59 21.53
N ARG A 47 -7.95 -15.09 21.44
CA ARG A 47 -6.78 -14.21 21.36
C ARG A 47 -6.99 -13.34 20.12
N PHE A 48 -7.33 -12.07 20.33
CA PHE A 48 -7.72 -11.13 19.29
C PHE A 48 -6.79 -11.16 18.07
N THR A 49 -7.30 -11.48 16.88
CA THR A 49 -6.63 -11.02 15.65
C THR A 49 -7.09 -9.59 15.41
N ARG A 50 -6.34 -8.63 15.95
CA ARG A 50 -6.56 -7.21 15.69
C ARG A 50 -5.97 -6.87 14.32
N MET A 51 -6.80 -6.82 13.29
CA MET A 51 -6.40 -6.20 12.01
C MET A 51 -6.66 -4.69 12.05
N THR A 52 -6.14 -4.02 13.07
CA THR A 52 -6.10 -2.56 13.07
C THR A 52 -4.88 -2.12 12.27
N GLY A 53 -5.12 -1.68 11.04
CA GLY A 53 -4.08 -1.22 10.10
C GLY A 53 -3.70 -2.20 8.99
N ALA A 54 -4.26 -3.42 8.98
CA ALA A 54 -4.13 -4.35 7.87
C ALA A 54 -5.46 -4.41 7.12
N LEU A 55 -5.52 -3.79 5.94
CA LEU A 55 -6.61 -3.97 5.01
C LEU A 55 -6.54 -5.42 4.47
N ILE A 56 -7.50 -6.28 4.82
CA ILE A 56 -7.82 -7.43 3.97
C ILE A 56 -8.64 -6.88 2.81
N ALA A 57 -7.97 -6.60 1.70
CA ALA A 57 -8.69 -6.60 0.44
C ALA A 57 -9.12 -8.05 0.15
N PRO A 58 -10.38 -8.35 -0.22
CA PRO A 58 -10.62 -9.52 -1.05
C PRO A 58 -9.74 -9.40 -2.31
N SER A 59 -9.50 -10.50 -3.02
CA SER A 59 -8.55 -10.60 -4.14
C SER A 59 -8.68 -9.54 -5.26
N ASN A 60 -9.66 -8.62 -5.20
CA ASN A 60 -9.84 -7.47 -6.10
C ASN A 60 -10.42 -6.19 -5.40
N GLY A 61 -10.26 -6.01 -4.08
CA GLY A 61 -10.83 -4.89 -3.33
C GLY A 61 -9.87 -3.71 -3.11
N LEU A 62 -10.30 -2.50 -3.49
CA LEU A 62 -9.51 -1.26 -3.48
C LEU A 62 -8.96 -0.88 -2.10
N ALA A 63 -7.64 -0.97 -1.97
CA ALA A 63 -6.90 -0.33 -0.89
C ALA A 63 -6.75 1.17 -1.19
N GLY A 64 -7.71 1.98 -0.74
CA GLY A 64 -7.55 3.44 -0.72
C GLY A 64 -6.98 4.04 -2.02
N GLY A 65 -7.54 3.66 -3.17
CA GLY A 65 -7.16 4.21 -4.47
C GLY A 65 -6.02 3.51 -5.21
N TRP A 66 -5.38 2.47 -4.65
CA TRP A 66 -4.38 1.67 -5.38
C TRP A 66 -4.99 0.35 -5.91
N SER A 67 -4.84 0.11 -7.21
CA SER A 67 -5.23 -1.09 -7.96
C SER A 67 -3.98 -1.89 -8.36
N ASN A 68 -4.11 -3.21 -8.51
CA ASN A 68 -3.06 -4.09 -9.03
C ASN A 68 -3.62 -4.90 -10.19
N ASP A 69 -3.01 -4.82 -11.37
CA ASP A 69 -3.43 -5.56 -12.59
C ASP A 69 -2.59 -6.82 -12.83
N GLU A 70 -2.02 -7.38 -11.76
CA GLU A 70 -1.01 -8.46 -11.77
C GLU A 70 0.34 -8.08 -12.41
N THR A 71 0.42 -6.96 -13.13
CA THR A 71 1.64 -6.45 -13.77
C THR A 71 2.27 -5.33 -12.97
N GLN A 72 1.45 -4.43 -12.41
CA GLN A 72 1.87 -3.26 -11.66
C GLN A 72 0.81 -2.84 -10.64
N SER A 73 1.25 -2.16 -9.59
CA SER A 73 0.37 -1.42 -8.69
C SER A 73 0.30 0.05 -9.14
N TYR A 74 -0.90 0.61 -9.24
CA TYR A 74 -1.15 1.95 -9.77
C TYR A 74 -2.36 2.62 -9.10
N LEU A 75 -2.48 3.95 -9.23
CA LEU A 75 -3.67 4.67 -8.78
C LEU A 75 -4.87 4.34 -9.68
N ALA A 76 -5.97 3.88 -9.09
CA ALA A 76 -7.18 3.44 -9.80
C ALA A 76 -7.87 4.58 -10.57
N ASP A 77 -7.78 5.82 -10.10
CA ASP A 77 -8.22 7.02 -10.82
C ASP A 77 -7.01 7.78 -11.36
N TYR A 78 -6.96 7.99 -12.68
CA TYR A 78 -5.87 8.72 -13.35
C TYR A 78 -5.84 10.22 -13.01
N THR A 79 -6.85 10.75 -12.32
CA THR A 79 -6.88 12.14 -11.83
C THR A 79 -6.21 12.29 -10.46
N ASP A 80 -6.08 11.21 -9.68
CA ASP A 80 -5.49 11.23 -8.35
C ASP A 80 -3.98 11.60 -8.36
N LEU A 81 -3.52 12.07 -7.21
CA LEU A 81 -2.12 12.40 -6.93
C LEU A 81 -1.61 11.53 -5.77
N VAL A 82 -0.35 11.09 -5.86
CA VAL A 82 0.37 10.47 -4.75
C VAL A 82 1.08 11.57 -3.96
N ALA A 83 0.60 11.87 -2.77
CA ALA A 83 1.21 12.84 -1.87
C ALA A 83 1.96 12.13 -0.74
N ILE A 84 3.20 12.54 -0.47
CA ILE A 84 3.97 12.09 0.69
C ILE A 84 4.34 13.32 1.52
N GLY A 85 3.90 13.35 2.79
CA GLY A 85 4.18 14.47 3.70
C GLY A 85 3.32 15.72 3.49
N THR A 86 2.27 15.63 2.65
CA THR A 86 1.34 16.75 2.38
C THR A 86 -0.07 16.25 2.07
N SER A 87 -1.06 17.14 2.20
CA SER A 87 -2.44 16.96 1.71
C SER A 87 -2.77 17.86 0.53
N THR A 88 -1.84 18.71 0.10
CA THR A 88 -2.05 19.72 -0.95
C THR A 88 -1.00 19.53 -2.06
N ALA A 89 -0.96 18.34 -2.64
CA ALA A 89 -0.03 18.00 -3.71
C ALA A 89 -0.27 18.83 -4.98
N ASN A 90 0.80 19.20 -5.68
CA ASN A 90 0.73 19.95 -6.95
C ASN A 90 1.24 19.16 -8.18
N ALA A 91 1.64 17.90 -7.98
CA ALA A 91 2.15 17.00 -9.02
C ALA A 91 1.63 15.56 -8.82
N LYS A 92 1.70 14.73 -9.87
CA LYS A 92 1.22 13.33 -9.85
C LYS A 92 1.85 12.48 -8.75
N LEU A 93 3.14 12.70 -8.52
CA LEU A 93 3.85 12.26 -7.33
C LEU A 93 4.48 13.52 -6.72
N ASP A 94 4.01 13.91 -5.55
CA ASP A 94 4.52 15.07 -4.82
C ASP A 94 5.05 14.62 -3.46
N ILE A 95 6.34 14.85 -3.22
CA ILE A 95 7.05 14.40 -2.03
C ILE A 95 7.57 15.63 -1.31
N TRP A 96 7.01 15.89 -0.12
CA TRP A 96 7.37 17.05 0.69
C TRP A 96 8.40 16.68 1.75
N GLY A 97 9.45 17.51 1.85
CA GLY A 97 10.40 17.42 2.95
C GLY A 97 9.73 17.77 4.27
N THR A 98 9.76 16.84 5.23
CA THR A 98 9.28 17.10 6.59
C THR A 98 10.45 16.91 7.56
N GLY A 99 10.99 18.03 8.06
CA GLY A 99 12.10 18.01 9.03
C GLY A 99 13.49 17.82 8.42
N SER A 100 14.31 16.98 9.05
CA SER A 100 15.75 16.88 8.76
C SER A 100 16.14 15.75 7.80
N THR A 101 15.19 14.92 7.37
CA THR A 101 15.45 13.82 6.44
C THR A 101 15.39 14.28 5.00
N ASP A 102 16.24 13.70 4.15
CA ASP A 102 16.21 13.94 2.71
C ASP A 102 14.81 13.68 2.14
N ILE A 103 14.40 14.53 1.19
CA ILE A 103 13.07 14.49 0.56
C ILE A 103 12.95 13.25 -0.32
N PHE A 104 14.01 12.96 -1.08
CA PHE A 104 14.07 11.81 -1.99
C PHE A 104 15.46 11.19 -1.96
N GLY A 105 15.52 9.86 -2.05
CA GLY A 105 16.78 9.12 -2.01
C GLY A 105 16.71 7.79 -2.76
N ILE A 106 17.70 7.55 -3.61
CA ILE A 106 17.98 6.26 -4.24
C ILE A 106 19.30 5.75 -3.68
N SER A 107 19.24 4.65 -2.92
CA SER A 107 20.40 4.10 -2.22
C SER A 107 20.69 2.65 -2.64
N SER A 108 21.96 2.26 -2.56
CA SER A 108 22.35 0.86 -2.59
C SER A 108 21.88 0.12 -1.33
N SER A 109 21.87 -1.20 -1.37
CA SER A 109 21.64 -2.05 -0.20
C SER A 109 22.73 -1.90 0.88
N THR A 110 23.88 -1.31 0.54
CA THR A 110 24.98 -1.01 1.47
C THR A 110 24.90 0.40 2.07
N GLY A 111 23.85 1.18 1.73
CA GLY A 111 23.64 2.53 2.25
C GLY A 111 24.30 3.65 1.44
N THR A 112 25.02 3.35 0.35
CA THR A 112 25.58 4.36 -0.55
C THR A 112 24.46 5.11 -1.25
N ARG A 113 24.50 6.44 -1.27
CA ARG A 113 23.50 7.26 -1.96
C ARG A 113 23.89 7.49 -3.42
N TYR A 114 23.06 7.05 -4.35
CA TYR A 114 23.24 7.28 -5.79
C TYR A 114 22.63 8.59 -6.25
N LEU A 115 21.43 8.92 -5.76
CA LEU A 115 20.73 10.17 -6.04
C LEU A 115 19.99 10.63 -4.80
N THR A 116 20.03 11.91 -4.48
CA THR A 116 19.22 12.47 -3.38
C THR A 116 18.77 13.88 -3.62
N VAL A 117 17.59 14.22 -3.12
CA VAL A 117 17.19 15.60 -2.86
C VAL A 117 17.22 15.78 -1.35
N THR A 118 18.15 16.60 -0.85
CA THR A 118 18.29 16.84 0.58
C THR A 118 17.08 17.57 1.14
N ASN A 119 16.90 17.56 2.46
CA ASN A 119 15.86 18.34 3.15
C ASN A 119 15.94 19.86 2.87
N THR A 120 17.10 20.36 2.49
CA THR A 120 17.35 21.76 2.08
C THR A 120 17.13 22.00 0.57
N GLY A 121 16.70 20.99 -0.17
CA GLY A 121 16.40 21.07 -1.60
C GLY A 121 17.64 21.07 -2.50
N ASN A 122 18.75 20.46 -2.06
CA ASN A 122 19.94 20.29 -2.89
C ASN A 122 19.93 18.92 -3.56
N LEU A 123 20.30 18.85 -4.84
CA LEU A 123 20.42 17.61 -5.59
C LEU A 123 21.84 17.03 -5.44
N GLY A 124 21.95 15.84 -4.86
CA GLY A 124 23.19 15.07 -4.77
C GLY A 124 23.19 13.88 -5.73
N ILE A 125 24.26 13.72 -6.51
CA ILE A 125 24.51 12.53 -7.34
C ILE A 125 25.80 11.87 -6.86
N GLY A 126 25.73 10.59 -6.49
CA GLY A 126 26.84 9.84 -5.90
C GLY A 126 27.27 10.31 -4.51
N THR A 127 26.42 11.10 -3.83
CA THR A 127 26.68 11.63 -2.48
C THR A 127 25.40 11.77 -1.67
N SER A 128 25.51 11.65 -0.35
CA SER A 128 24.46 11.97 0.62
C SER A 128 24.60 13.37 1.21
N THR A 129 25.71 14.07 0.97
CA THR A 129 26.02 15.38 1.56
C THR A 129 26.20 16.43 0.47
N ALA A 130 25.08 16.90 -0.09
CA ALA A 130 25.07 17.93 -1.12
C ALA A 130 25.28 19.34 -0.53
N ASN A 131 26.51 19.85 -0.61
CA ASN A 131 26.91 21.18 -0.09
C ASN A 131 26.58 22.35 -1.02
N ALA A 132 26.02 22.07 -2.20
CA ALA A 132 25.59 23.05 -3.20
C ALA A 132 24.27 22.60 -3.84
N LYS A 133 23.60 23.48 -4.59
CA LYS A 133 22.30 23.19 -5.23
C LYS A 133 22.35 21.94 -6.11
N LEU A 134 23.47 21.71 -6.78
CA LEU A 134 23.81 20.45 -7.43
C LEU A 134 25.21 20.05 -6.97
N SER A 135 25.34 18.85 -6.39
CA SER A 135 26.60 18.27 -5.97
C SER A 135 26.74 16.89 -6.61
N VAL A 136 27.72 16.73 -7.49
CA VAL A 136 28.04 15.44 -8.12
C VAL A 136 29.38 14.97 -7.57
N GLN A 137 29.43 13.77 -6.99
CA GLN A 137 30.65 13.12 -6.53
C GLN A 137 30.79 11.77 -7.24
N GLY A 138 31.97 11.50 -7.80
CA GLY A 138 32.25 10.26 -8.51
C GLY A 138 33.75 10.07 -8.72
N THR A 139 34.17 8.83 -8.98
CA THR A 139 35.58 8.44 -9.17
C THR A 139 35.98 8.32 -10.65
N GLY A 140 35.10 8.65 -11.59
CA GLY A 140 35.32 8.56 -13.04
C GLY A 140 35.15 9.91 -13.75
N ASN A 141 34.83 9.86 -15.06
CA ASN A 141 34.49 11.05 -15.83
C ASN A 141 33.24 11.71 -15.25
N LEU A 142 33.44 12.77 -14.47
CA LEU A 142 32.38 13.51 -13.80
C LEU A 142 31.42 14.16 -14.80
N LEU A 143 31.96 14.55 -15.96
CA LEU A 143 31.27 15.31 -16.97
C LEU A 143 31.84 14.94 -18.34
N SER A 144 31.10 14.18 -19.13
CA SER A 144 31.41 13.87 -20.53
C SER A 144 30.59 14.79 -21.42
N LEU A 145 31.15 15.94 -21.79
CA LEU A 145 30.41 16.94 -22.58
C LEU A 145 30.53 16.74 -24.08
N PHE A 146 31.55 16.02 -24.53
CA PHE A 146 31.73 15.56 -25.90
C PHE A 146 32.61 14.31 -25.82
N ASP A 147 32.25 13.21 -26.49
CA ASP A 147 33.31 12.49 -27.17
C ASP A 147 33.81 13.50 -28.21
N ALA A 148 34.86 14.22 -27.85
CA ALA A 148 35.48 15.17 -28.75
C ALA A 148 36.44 14.35 -29.61
N LEU A 149 35.91 13.72 -30.66
CA LEU A 149 36.37 13.73 -32.06
C LEU A 149 35.82 12.50 -32.81
N GLY A 150 34.70 12.65 -33.53
CA GLY A 150 34.07 11.51 -34.21
C GLY A 150 33.06 11.75 -35.34
N ASN A 151 33.01 12.94 -35.98
CA ASN A 151 32.67 13.26 -37.39
C ASN A 151 32.41 14.76 -37.55
#